data_AF-A0A2S2NGB2-F1
#
_entry.id   AF-A0A2S2NGB2-F1
#
_cell.length_a   1.000
_cell.length_b   1.000
_cell.length_c   1.000
_cell.angle_alpha   90.00
_cell.angle_beta   90.00
_cell.angle_gamma   90.00
#
_symmetry.space_group_name_H-M   'P 1'
#
loop_
_entity.id
_entity.type
_entity.pdbx_description
1 polymer ?
#
loop_
_entity_poly.entity_id
_entity_poly.type
_entity_poly.pdbx_seq_one_letter_code
_entity_poly.pdbx_strand_id
1 'polypeptide(L)'
;MARNIYESFIPQHKEAAVDFVEYIKLNRNKDNCLKDMFYHLTKFAVEAISIVSPGLRIKCLNTTMSECFMEAGSKFMDGLYNTLKEPPVWQFFKTNAYTNLESSHTTCKNFIDEYLKQAHEHNALVNAIKTNANLSSTDINLLVLEIFFGGIDA
;
A
#
# COMPACT_ATOMS: atom_id res chain seq x y z
N MET A 1 -6.71 9.09 30.02
CA MET A 1 -6.08 7.85 29.51
C MET A 1 -5.75 8.12 28.05
N ALA A 2 -4.48 8.11 27.66
CA ALA A 2 -4.13 8.25 26.25
C ALA A 2 -4.70 7.04 25.50
N ARG A 3 -5.57 7.26 24.51
CA ARG A 3 -6.07 6.17 23.65
C ARG A 3 -4.86 5.52 22.97
N ASN A 4 -4.80 4.19 22.99
CA ASN A 4 -3.78 3.48 22.24
C ASN A 4 -3.95 3.81 20.74
N ILE A 5 -2.86 4.18 20.05
CA ILE A 5 -2.89 4.51 18.62
C ILE A 5 -3.56 3.40 17.81
N TYR A 6 -3.31 2.13 18.17
CA TYR A 6 -3.97 0.98 17.56
C TYR A 6 -5.49 1.04 17.65
N GLU A 7 -6.04 1.38 18.82
CA GLU A 7 -7.48 1.43 19.05
C GLU A 7 -8.18 2.49 18.19
N SER A 8 -7.45 3.54 17.81
CA SER A 8 -7.98 4.61 16.95
C SER A 8 -8.35 4.12 15.54
N PHE A 9 -7.73 3.04 15.06
CA PHE A 9 -7.97 2.50 13.72
C PHE A 9 -9.03 1.41 13.69
N ILE A 10 -9.40 0.80 14.83
CA ILE A 10 -10.35 -0.33 14.89
C ILE A 10 -11.70 -0.02 14.21
N PRO A 11 -12.35 1.14 14.43
CA PRO A 11 -13.64 1.43 13.80
C PRO A 11 -13.56 1.40 12.27
N GLN A 12 -12.55 2.04 11.69
CA GLN A 12 -12.37 2.09 10.23
C GLN A 12 -12.05 0.70 9.64
N HIS A 13 -11.27 -0.13 10.34
CA HIS A 13 -11.03 -1.51 9.91
C HIS A 13 -12.30 -2.37 9.93
N LYS A 14 -13.18 -2.16 10.92
CA LYS A 14 -14.48 -2.84 10.96
C LYS A 14 -15.34 -2.44 9.76
N GLU A 15 -15.36 -1.16 9.40
CA GLU A 15 -16.06 -0.70 8.20
C GLU A 15 -15.47 -1.31 6.92
N ALA A 16 -14.13 -1.34 6.78
CA ALA A 16 -13.47 -1.99 5.64
C ALA A 16 -13.81 -3.48 5.53
N ALA A 17 -13.84 -4.20 6.67
CA ALA A 17 -14.23 -5.60 6.68
C ALA A 17 -15.69 -5.82 6.27
N VAL A 18 -16.61 -4.96 6.72
CA VAL A 18 -18.03 -5.01 6.31
C VAL A 18 -18.18 -4.73 4.81
N ASP A 19 -17.52 -3.69 4.30
CA ASP A 19 -17.53 -3.35 2.88
C ASP A 19 -16.94 -4.48 2.03
N PHE A 20 -15.90 -5.16 2.52
CA PHE A 20 -15.33 -6.32 1.84
C PHE A 20 -16.28 -7.53 1.81
N VAL A 21 -17.05 -7.77 2.88
CA VAL A 21 -18.09 -8.81 2.87
C VAL A 21 -19.14 -8.49 1.81
N GLU A 22 -19.59 -7.24 1.70
CA GLU A 22 -20.52 -6.84 0.64
C GLU A 22 -19.89 -6.96 -0.76
N TYR A 23 -18.62 -6.58 -0.90
CA TYR A 23 -17.86 -6.77 -2.13
C TYR A 23 -17.83 -8.24 -2.57
N ILE A 24 -17.52 -9.18 -1.66
CA ILE A 24 -17.55 -10.62 -1.95
C ILE A 24 -18.95 -11.01 -2.43
N LYS A 25 -20.00 -10.51 -1.78
CA LYS A 25 -21.38 -10.85 -2.16
C LYS A 25 -21.68 -10.48 -3.60
N LEU A 26 -21.19 -9.33 -4.06
CA LEU A 26 -21.42 -8.77 -5.39
C LEU A 26 -20.55 -9.40 -6.49
N ASN A 27 -19.36 -9.92 -6.15
CA ASN A 27 -18.37 -10.41 -7.13
C ASN A 27 -18.34 -11.94 -7.29
N ARG A 28 -19.25 -12.66 -6.62
CA ARG A 28 -19.40 -14.11 -6.80
C ARG A 28 -19.90 -14.46 -8.19
N ASN A 29 -19.38 -15.57 -8.74
CA ASN A 29 -19.84 -16.12 -10.01
C ASN A 29 -21.21 -16.83 -9.85
N LYS A 30 -21.71 -17.43 -10.94
CA LYS A 30 -22.98 -18.16 -10.96
C LYS A 30 -23.04 -19.36 -10.00
N ASP A 31 -21.88 -19.90 -9.60
CA ASP A 31 -21.76 -21.00 -8.64
C ASP A 31 -21.63 -20.50 -7.19
N ASN A 32 -21.87 -19.21 -6.94
CA ASN A 32 -21.63 -18.52 -5.66
C ASN A 32 -20.17 -18.59 -5.18
N CYS A 33 -19.22 -18.72 -6.12
CA CYS A 33 -17.80 -18.79 -5.83
C CYS A 33 -17.08 -17.49 -6.23
N LEU A 34 -16.17 -17.02 -5.38
CA LEU A 34 -15.25 -15.93 -5.70
C LEU A 34 -13.99 -16.54 -6.31
N LYS A 35 -13.72 -16.26 -7.59
CA LYS A 35 -12.50 -16.69 -8.28
C LYS A 35 -11.37 -15.70 -7.99
N ASP A 36 -10.12 -16.14 -8.12
CA ASP A 36 -8.95 -15.29 -7.89
C ASP A 36 -8.95 -14.65 -6.48
N MET A 37 -9.01 -15.52 -5.47
CA MET A 37 -8.98 -15.11 -4.06
C MET A 37 -7.79 -14.22 -3.73
N PHE A 38 -6.63 -14.49 -4.35
CA PHE A 38 -5.43 -13.68 -4.14
C PHE A 38 -5.69 -12.23 -4.54
N TYR A 39 -6.16 -12.00 -5.76
CA TYR A 39 -6.50 -10.65 -6.24
C TYR A 39 -7.45 -9.91 -5.30
N HIS A 40 -8.52 -10.57 -4.87
CA HIS A 40 -9.52 -9.95 -4.00
C HIS A 40 -9.00 -9.66 -2.59
N LEU A 41 -8.18 -10.56 -2.03
CA LEU A 41 -7.55 -10.35 -0.73
C LEU A 41 -6.49 -9.25 -0.79
N THR A 42 -5.74 -9.12 -1.88
CA THR A 42 -4.81 -8.00 -2.08
C THR A 42 -5.55 -6.67 -2.12
N LYS A 43 -6.71 -6.60 -2.79
CA LYS A 43 -7.57 -5.38 -2.74
C LYS A 43 -7.96 -5.02 -1.31
N PHE A 44 -8.38 -6.02 -0.53
CA PHE A 44 -8.71 -5.83 0.88
C PHE A 44 -7.52 -5.39 1.72
N ALA A 45 -6.34 -5.99 1.50
CA ALA A 45 -5.11 -5.63 2.19
C ALA A 45 -4.74 -4.16 1.90
N VAL A 46 -4.80 -3.73 0.63
CA VAL A 46 -4.59 -2.32 0.23
C VAL A 46 -5.55 -1.39 0.97
N GLU A 47 -6.85 -1.70 1.01
CA GLU A 47 -7.82 -0.88 1.76
C GLU A 47 -7.50 -0.85 3.25
N ALA A 48 -7.24 -1.99 3.86
CA ALA A 48 -6.97 -2.11 5.29
C ALA A 48 -5.70 -1.34 5.68
N ILE A 49 -4.59 -1.54 4.98
CA ILE A 49 -3.33 -0.86 5.32
C ILE A 49 -3.44 0.65 5.05
N SER A 50 -4.19 1.07 4.03
CA SER A 50 -4.36 2.49 3.69
C SER A 50 -4.98 3.32 4.83
N ILE A 51 -5.79 2.70 5.70
CA ILE A 51 -6.33 3.30 6.93
C ILE A 51 -5.22 3.68 7.92
N VAL A 52 -4.16 2.86 7.99
CA VAL A 52 -3.03 3.05 8.91
C VAL A 52 -1.93 3.90 8.27
N SER A 53 -1.52 3.54 7.06
CA SER A 53 -0.49 4.21 6.27
C SER A 53 -0.98 4.27 4.82
N PRO A 54 -1.10 5.45 4.18
CA PRO A 54 -0.76 6.77 4.67
C PRO A 54 -1.83 7.40 5.58
N GLY A 55 -2.93 6.70 5.87
CA GLY A 55 -4.02 7.22 6.68
C GLY A 55 -5.24 7.71 5.93
N LEU A 56 -5.38 7.29 4.68
CA LEU A 56 -6.54 7.57 3.86
C LEU A 56 -7.10 6.25 3.35
N ARG A 57 -8.34 5.94 3.74
CA ARG A 57 -9.00 4.70 3.35
C ARG A 57 -9.26 4.66 1.83
N ILE A 58 -8.51 3.82 1.12
CA ILE A 58 -8.68 3.51 -0.30
C ILE A 58 -9.68 2.37 -0.43
N LYS A 59 -10.95 2.66 -0.73
CA LYS A 59 -11.98 1.62 -0.82
C LYS A 59 -11.66 0.58 -1.90
N CYS A 60 -11.85 -0.70 -1.59
CA CYS A 60 -11.73 -1.84 -2.53
C CYS A 60 -12.57 -1.66 -3.81
N LEU A 61 -13.71 -0.97 -3.69
CA LEU A 61 -14.62 -0.70 -4.80
C LEU A 61 -14.09 0.36 -5.78
N ASN A 62 -13.06 1.13 -5.39
CA ASN A 62 -12.35 2.04 -6.30
C ASN A 62 -11.33 1.23 -7.11
N THR A 63 -11.82 0.54 -8.13
CA THR A 63 -11.06 -0.41 -8.96
C THR A 63 -9.82 0.21 -9.57
N THR A 64 -9.91 1.42 -10.12
CA THR A 64 -8.80 2.09 -10.82
C THR A 64 -7.59 2.29 -9.91
N MET A 65 -7.82 2.79 -8.71
CA MET A 65 -6.75 3.11 -7.77
C MET A 65 -6.15 1.85 -7.14
N SER A 66 -7.01 0.91 -6.75
CA SER A 66 -6.59 -0.38 -6.20
C SER A 66 -5.77 -1.20 -7.22
N GLU A 67 -6.14 -1.16 -8.51
CA GLU A 67 -5.39 -1.83 -9.58
C GLU A 67 -4.02 -1.19 -9.82
N CYS A 68 -3.91 0.14 -9.77
CA CYS A 68 -2.61 0.81 -9.81
C CYS A 68 -1.70 0.38 -8.65
N PHE A 69 -2.23 0.14 -7.44
CA PHE A 69 -1.43 -0.39 -6.32
C PHE A 69 -0.90 -1.78 -6.57
N MET A 70 -1.79 -2.66 -7.00
CA MET A 70 -1.42 -4.04 -7.26
C MET A 70 -0.39 -4.13 -8.37
N GLU A 71 -0.54 -3.35 -9.44
CA GLU A 71 0.42 -3.32 -10.55
C GLU A 71 1.76 -2.72 -10.11
N ALA A 72 1.76 -1.61 -9.37
CA ALA A 72 2.99 -0.96 -8.90
C ALA A 72 3.73 -1.85 -7.88
N GLY A 73 3.02 -2.45 -6.93
CA GLY A 73 3.58 -3.38 -5.96
C GLY A 73 4.14 -4.64 -6.62
N SER A 74 3.41 -5.24 -7.57
CA SER A 74 3.89 -6.39 -8.33
C SER A 74 5.16 -6.06 -9.13
N LYS A 75 5.18 -4.94 -9.86
CA LYS A 75 6.38 -4.50 -10.60
C LYS A 75 7.56 -4.21 -9.68
N PHE A 76 7.30 -3.66 -8.49
CA PHE A 76 8.32 -3.41 -7.49
C PHE A 76 8.94 -4.71 -6.98
N MET A 77 8.11 -5.67 -6.54
CA MET A 77 8.56 -6.96 -6.03
C MET A 77 9.27 -7.80 -7.09
N ASP A 78 8.73 -7.84 -8.32
CA ASP A 78 9.38 -8.51 -9.44
C ASP A 78 10.70 -7.84 -9.82
N GLY A 79 10.73 -6.50 -9.85
CA GLY A 79 11.95 -5.73 -10.10
C GLY A 79 13.02 -6.00 -9.03
N LEU A 80 12.63 -6.03 -7.76
CA LEU A 80 13.50 -6.29 -6.63
C LEU A 80 14.06 -7.71 -6.69
N TYR A 81 13.21 -8.70 -6.91
CA TYR A 81 13.63 -10.10 -6.99
C TYR A 81 14.60 -10.34 -8.14
N ASN A 82 14.30 -9.80 -9.33
CA ASN A 82 15.17 -9.98 -10.49
C ASN A 82 16.50 -9.25 -10.35
N THR A 83 16.52 -8.04 -9.77
CA THR A 83 17.78 -7.31 -9.52
C THR A 83 18.65 -7.94 -8.44
N LEU A 84 18.06 -8.66 -7.48
CA LEU A 84 18.78 -9.45 -6.46
C LEU A 84 19.35 -10.76 -7.00
N LYS A 85 18.63 -11.41 -7.92
CA LYS A 85 19.02 -12.72 -8.48
C LYS A 85 20.07 -12.60 -9.58
N GLU A 86 20.01 -11.55 -10.38
CA GLU A 86 20.96 -11.33 -11.47
C GLU A 86 22.29 -10.76 -10.93
N PRO A 87 23.44 -11.07 -11.55
CA PRO A 87 24.67 -10.31 -11.30
C PRO A 87 24.38 -8.81 -11.49
N PRO A 88 25.11 -7.91 -10.80
CA PRO A 88 24.79 -6.47 -10.74
C PRO A 88 25.13 -5.72 -12.06
N VAL A 89 24.82 -6.31 -13.21
CA VAL A 89 24.92 -5.72 -14.55
C VAL A 89 24.09 -4.44 -14.64
N TRP A 90 23.01 -4.35 -13.86
CA TRP A 90 22.20 -3.16 -13.73
C TRP A 90 22.96 -1.92 -13.23
N GLN A 91 24.11 -2.10 -12.55
CA GLN A 91 24.98 -1.00 -12.14
C GLN A 91 25.70 -0.34 -13.32
N PHE A 92 25.87 -1.07 -14.42
CA PHE A 92 26.57 -0.60 -15.63
C PHE A 92 25.59 -0.24 -16.75
N PHE A 93 24.48 -0.98 -16.87
CA PHE A 93 23.45 -0.77 -17.89
C PHE A 93 22.06 -0.94 -17.28
N LYS A 94 21.16 0.03 -17.46
CA LYS A 94 19.78 -0.09 -16.96
C LYS A 94 19.08 -1.30 -17.60
N THR A 95 18.97 -2.39 -16.86
CA THR A 95 18.22 -3.57 -17.31
C THR A 95 16.73 -3.30 -17.24
N ASN A 96 15.91 -4.14 -17.90
CA ASN A 96 14.45 -4.04 -17.80
C ASN A 96 13.98 -4.20 -16.34
N ALA A 97 14.60 -5.11 -15.58
CA ALA A 97 14.30 -5.31 -14.16
C ALA A 97 14.59 -4.04 -13.33
N TYR A 98 15.74 -3.40 -13.54
CA TYR A 98 16.09 -2.16 -12.86
C TYR A 98 15.20 -0.98 -13.28
N THR A 99 14.82 -0.91 -14.55
CA THR A 99 13.89 0.11 -15.06
C THR A 99 12.48 -0.07 -14.48
N ASN A 100 12.02 -1.31 -14.32
CA ASN A 100 10.76 -1.62 -13.64
C ASN A 100 10.83 -1.25 -12.16
N LEU A 101 11.96 -1.48 -11.50
CA LEU A 101 12.19 -1.07 -10.11
C LEU A 101 12.16 0.47 -9.96
N GLU A 102 12.87 1.22 -10.81
CA GLU A 102 12.86 2.69 -10.77
C GLU A 102 11.46 3.27 -11.04
N SER A 103 10.77 2.75 -12.06
CA SER A 103 9.44 3.24 -12.44
C SER A 103 8.38 2.90 -11.40
N SER A 104 8.38 1.68 -10.85
CA SER A 104 7.49 1.30 -9.75
C SER A 104 7.75 2.15 -8.50
N HIS A 105 9.01 2.33 -8.11
CA HIS A 105 9.37 3.19 -6.98
C HIS A 105 8.93 4.65 -7.20
N THR A 106 9.07 5.16 -8.42
CA THR A 106 8.59 6.51 -8.78
C THR A 106 7.07 6.62 -8.68
N THR A 107 6.32 5.64 -9.20
CA THR A 107 4.85 5.60 -9.08
C THR A 107 4.41 5.56 -7.62
N CYS A 108 5.03 4.70 -6.82
CA CYS A 108 4.71 4.55 -5.40
C CYS A 108 5.03 5.82 -4.61
N LYS A 109 6.19 6.43 -4.87
CA LYS A 109 6.59 7.68 -4.25
C LYS A 109 5.65 8.83 -4.62
N ASN A 110 5.36 9.02 -5.91
CA ASN A 110 4.47 10.08 -6.38
C ASN A 110 3.09 9.96 -5.74
N PHE A 111 2.59 8.73 -5.63
CA PHE A 111 1.35 8.45 -4.95
C PHE A 111 1.41 8.83 -3.47
N ILE A 112 2.41 8.36 -2.72
CA ILE A 112 2.52 8.69 -1.29
C ILE A 112 2.73 10.19 -1.08
N ASP A 113 3.49 10.86 -1.95
CA ASP A 113 3.68 12.31 -1.92
C ASP A 113 2.35 13.05 -2.16
N GLU A 114 1.50 12.58 -3.08
CA GLU A 114 0.15 13.12 -3.29
C GLU A 114 -0.75 12.87 -2.07
N TYR A 115 -0.61 11.71 -1.44
CA TYR A 115 -1.42 11.32 -0.30
C TYR A 115 -1.00 12.01 0.99
N LEU A 116 0.30 12.17 1.24
CA LEU A 116 0.81 12.92 2.38
C LEU A 116 0.48 14.41 2.30
N LYS A 117 0.24 14.94 1.09
CA LYS A 117 -0.33 16.30 0.90
C LYS A 117 -1.81 16.36 1.28
N GLN A 118 -2.57 15.29 1.10
CA GLN A 118 -4.01 15.23 1.42
C GLN A 118 -4.29 14.77 2.85
N ALA A 119 -3.43 13.91 3.40
CA ALA A 119 -3.46 13.40 4.76
C ALA A 119 -2.99 14.48 5.74
N HIS A 120 -3.77 15.56 5.84
CA HIS A 120 -3.58 16.58 6.87
C HIS A 120 -4.01 16.04 8.24
N GLU A 121 -3.12 16.25 9.23
CA GLU A 121 -3.29 16.30 10.69
C GLU A 121 -3.99 15.13 11.44
N HIS A 122 -4.66 14.20 10.77
CA HIS A 122 -5.53 13.21 11.43
C HIS A 122 -5.01 11.77 11.45
N ASN A 123 -3.89 11.45 10.77
CA ASN A 123 -3.30 10.13 10.87
C ASN A 123 -2.33 10.03 12.06
N ALA A 124 -2.69 9.20 13.03
CA ALA A 124 -1.92 9.05 14.27
C ALA A 124 -0.50 8.49 14.06
N LEU A 125 -0.30 7.62 13.07
CA LEU A 125 1.01 7.03 12.76
C LEU A 125 1.95 8.06 12.10
N VAL A 126 1.49 8.71 11.03
CA VAL A 126 2.24 9.75 10.31
C VAL A 126 2.56 10.90 11.24
N ASN A 127 1.63 11.32 12.10
CA ASN A 127 1.89 12.35 13.11
C ASN A 127 2.98 11.90 14.10
N ALA A 128 2.89 10.68 14.63
CA ALA A 128 3.91 10.15 15.54
C ALA A 128 5.30 10.13 14.87
N ILE A 129 5.39 9.69 13.62
CA ILE A 129 6.64 9.68 12.85
C ILE A 129 7.17 11.12 12.65
N LYS A 130 6.30 12.07 12.29
CA LYS A 130 6.67 13.49 12.07
C LYS A 130 7.18 14.20 13.33
N THR A 131 6.84 13.73 14.52
CA THR A 131 7.37 14.32 15.77
C THR A 131 8.85 13.99 16.01
N ASN A 132 9.43 13.05 15.25
CA ASN A 132 10.82 12.68 15.38
C ASN A 132 11.72 13.66 14.61
N ALA A 133 12.40 14.55 15.34
CA ALA A 133 13.31 15.54 14.77
C ALA A 133 14.55 14.96 14.05
N ASN A 134 14.85 13.67 14.24
CA ASN A 134 15.99 13.01 13.59
C ASN A 134 15.65 12.45 12.20
N LEU A 135 14.38 12.48 11.79
CA LEU A 135 13.95 12.00 10.48
C LEU A 135 13.79 13.18 9.51
N SER A 136 14.43 13.08 8.36
CA SER A 136 14.16 13.99 7.25
C SER A 136 12.79 13.69 6.64
N SER A 137 12.23 14.64 5.88
CA SER A 137 10.98 14.39 5.13
C SER A 137 11.10 13.19 4.18
N THR A 138 12.30 12.94 3.63
CA THR A 138 12.56 11.77 2.78
C THR A 138 12.47 10.47 3.58
N ASP A 139 13.05 10.43 4.78
CA ASP A 139 12.98 9.24 5.64
C ASP A 139 11.55 8.94 6.06
N ILE A 140 10.76 9.97 6.35
CA ILE A 140 9.34 9.83 6.69
C ILE A 140 8.56 9.23 5.52
N ASN A 141 8.76 9.75 4.30
CA ASN A 141 8.05 9.24 3.12
C ASN A 141 8.43 7.79 2.81
N LEU A 142 9.71 7.44 2.94
CA LEU A 142 10.18 6.07 2.77
C LEU A 142 9.60 5.14 3.83
N LEU A 143 9.58 5.53 5.10
CA LEU A 143 9.03 4.71 6.17
C LEU A 143 7.52 4.47 5.99
N VAL A 144 6.77 5.49 5.59
CA VAL A 144 5.34 5.37 5.27
C VAL A 144 5.13 4.39 4.10
N LEU A 145 6.00 4.46 3.09
CA LEU A 145 6.00 3.56 1.93
C LEU A 145 6.28 2.11 2.32
N GLU A 146 7.31 1.87 3.13
CA GLU A 146 7.68 0.54 3.61
C GLU A 146 6.58 -0.09 4.46
N ILE A 147 5.96 0.68 5.36
CA ILE A 147 4.83 0.20 6.17
C ILE A 147 3.63 -0.15 5.28
N PHE A 148 3.36 0.67 4.26
CA PHE A 148 2.25 0.44 3.34
C PHE A 148 2.44 -0.85 2.53
N PHE A 149 3.59 -1.02 1.86
CA PHE A 149 3.85 -2.24 1.09
C PHE A 149 4.03 -3.48 1.96
N GLY A 150 4.70 -3.34 3.10
CA GLY A 150 4.82 -4.43 4.07
C GLY A 150 3.47 -4.92 4.59
N GLY A 151 2.46 -4.04 4.69
CA GLY A 151 1.11 -4.43 5.10
C GLY A 151 0.25 -5.04 3.99
N ILE A 152 0.66 -4.97 2.72
CA ILE A 152 -0.05 -5.63 1.60
C ILE A 152 0.38 -7.09 1.48
N ASP A 153 1.67 -7.37 1.68
CA ASP A 153 2.27 -8.69 1.42
C ASP A 153 2.34 -9.61 2.66
N ALA A 154 2.13 -9.09 3.88
CA ALA A 154 2.20 -9.84 5.14
C ALA A 154 0.99 -10.75 5.40
#